data_AF-A0A2X1Q0V5-F1
#
_entry.id   AF-A0A2X1Q0V5-F1
#
_cell.length_a   1.000
_cell.length_b   1.000
_cell.length_c   1.000
_cell.angle_alpha   90.00
_cell.angle_beta   90.00
_cell.angle_gamma   90.00
#
_symmetry.space_group_name_H-M   'P 1'
#
loop_
_entity.id
_entity.type
_entity.pdbx_description
1 polymer ?
#
loop_
_entity_poly.entity_id
_entity_poly.type
_entity_poly.pdbx_seq_one_letter_code
_entity_poly.pdbx_strand_id
1 'polypeptide(L)'
;MTDGIVKIRNAKYRDDTSPLDPECDCYTCKNYTKAYLYHLDKCGEILGARLNTIHNLRYYQRLMAEIRQAIEDDRFDDFVVEFYARMGKPVPPLQLADKS
;
A
#
# COMPACT_ATOMS: atom_id res chain seq x y z
N MET A 1 1.49 -0.81 -0.21
CA MET A 1 2.06 -0.28 1.04
C MET A 1 1.30 -0.86 2.19
N THR A 2 1.96 -1.71 2.96
CA THR A 2 1.36 -2.33 4.14
C THR A 2 1.05 -1.29 5.23
N ASP A 3 1.90 -0.26 5.40
CA ASP A 3 1.77 0.71 6.52
C ASP A 3 1.39 2.14 6.11
N GLY A 4 0.56 2.29 5.07
CA GLY A 4 0.00 3.58 4.66
C GLY A 4 0.71 4.27 3.49
N ILE A 5 0.39 5.56 3.25
CA ILE A 5 0.74 6.26 2.00
C ILE A 5 2.16 6.86 2.06
N VAL A 6 3.06 6.34 1.23
CA VAL A 6 4.39 6.93 0.99
C VAL A 6 4.29 7.99 -0.10
N LYS A 7 4.47 9.25 0.31
CA LYS A 7 4.68 10.37 -0.62
C LYS A 7 6.14 10.38 -1.06
N ILE A 8 6.44 9.74 -2.19
CA ILE A 8 7.84 9.52 -2.62
C ILE A 8 8.63 10.81 -2.84
N ARG A 9 7.95 11.95 -3.03
CA ARG A 9 8.53 13.31 -3.12
C ARG A 9 9.16 13.83 -1.84
N ASN A 10 8.86 13.24 -0.69
CA ASN A 10 9.38 13.73 0.58
C ASN A 10 10.90 13.57 0.63
N ALA A 11 11.60 14.64 1.02
CA ALA A 11 13.06 14.68 1.04
C ALA A 11 13.71 13.59 1.93
N LYS A 12 12.99 13.08 2.93
CA LYS A 12 13.44 11.96 3.78
C LYS A 12 13.78 10.68 3.00
N TYR A 13 13.25 10.52 1.79
CA TYR A 13 13.50 9.34 0.96
C TYR A 13 14.67 9.50 -0.01
N ARG A 14 15.34 10.66 -0.04
CA ARG A 14 16.44 10.94 -0.98
C ARG A 14 17.53 9.87 -0.95
N ASP A 15 17.91 9.43 0.25
CA ASP A 15 19.00 8.48 0.49
C ASP A 15 18.49 7.15 1.10
N ASP A 16 17.16 6.92 1.07
CA ASP A 16 16.54 5.71 1.60
C ASP A 16 16.69 4.54 0.61
N THR A 17 17.64 3.66 0.88
CA THR A 17 17.92 2.46 0.06
C THR A 17 16.99 1.29 0.36
N SER A 18 15.99 1.46 1.24
CA SER A 18 14.98 0.42 1.46
C SER A 18 14.06 0.29 0.23
N PRO A 19 13.40 -0.87 0.06
CA PRO A 19 12.32 -1.00 -0.92
C PRO A 19 11.17 -0.04 -0.57
N LEU A 20 10.29 0.23 -1.55
CA LEU A 20 9.10 1.07 -1.35
C LEU A 20 8.16 0.49 -0.27
N ASP A 21 7.99 -0.82 -0.28
CA ASP A 21 7.19 -1.60 0.68
C ASP A 21 7.87 -2.96 0.87
N PRO A 22 8.41 -3.28 2.06
CA PRO A 22 9.18 -4.51 2.29
C PRO A 22 8.32 -5.78 2.17
N GLU A 23 7.01 -5.66 2.39
CA GLU A 23 6.06 -6.76 2.31
C GLU A 23 5.47 -6.91 0.89
N CYS A 24 5.92 -6.13 -0.08
CA CYS A 24 5.40 -6.15 -1.45
C CYS A 24 6.28 -6.96 -2.40
N ASP A 25 5.66 -7.89 -3.11
CA ASP A 25 6.30 -8.80 -4.04
C ASP A 25 6.32 -8.31 -5.50
N CYS A 26 5.92 -7.06 -5.75
CA CYS A 26 5.87 -6.48 -7.09
C CYS A 26 7.26 -6.21 -7.68
N TYR A 27 7.33 -6.06 -9.00
CA TYR A 27 8.58 -5.75 -9.70
C TYR A 27 9.27 -4.49 -9.14
N THR A 28 8.51 -3.44 -8.81
CA THR A 28 9.07 -2.20 -8.26
C THR A 28 9.75 -2.43 -6.92
N CYS A 29 9.09 -3.11 -5.99
CA CYS A 29 9.61 -3.32 -4.62
C CYS A 29 10.77 -4.31 -4.56
N LYS A 30 10.83 -5.27 -5.49
CA LYS A 30 11.94 -6.23 -5.59
C LYS A 30 13.22 -5.67 -6.20
N ASN A 31 13.11 -4.63 -7.04
CA ASN A 31 14.24 -4.19 -7.88
C ASN A 31 14.67 -2.74 -7.65
N TYR A 32 13.87 -1.91 -6.98
CA TYR A 32 14.14 -0.48 -6.82
C TYR A 32 13.95 -0.01 -5.39
N THR A 33 14.75 1.01 -5.04
CA THR A 33 14.75 1.65 -3.73
C THR A 33 13.88 2.91 -3.72
N LYS A 34 13.51 3.38 -2.53
CA LYS A 34 12.81 4.67 -2.37
C LYS A 34 13.66 5.84 -2.88
N ALA A 35 14.97 5.82 -2.65
CA ALA A 35 15.93 6.82 -3.18
C ALA A 35 15.87 6.91 -4.71
N TYR A 36 15.85 5.77 -5.39
CA TYR A 36 15.77 5.75 -6.85
C TYR A 36 14.42 6.28 -7.35
N LEU A 37 13.31 5.90 -6.70
CA LEU A 37 11.99 6.41 -7.05
C LEU A 37 11.85 7.92 -6.77
N TYR A 38 12.44 8.43 -5.68
CA TYR A 38 12.53 9.87 -5.38
C TYR A 38 13.27 10.60 -6.50
N HIS A 39 14.41 10.05 -6.94
CA HIS A 39 15.20 10.61 -8.03
C HIS A 39 14.40 10.67 -9.35
N LEU A 40 13.75 9.57 -9.75
CA LEU A 40 12.95 9.54 -10.98
C LEU A 40 11.80 10.56 -10.97
N ASP A 41 11.07 10.67 -9.85
CA ASP A 41 9.99 11.66 -9.74
C ASP A 41 10.55 13.10 -9.78
N LYS A 42 11.70 13.36 -9.12
CA LYS A 42 12.36 14.67 -9.15
C LYS A 42 12.84 15.07 -10.54
N CYS A 43 13.31 14.10 -11.34
CA CYS A 43 13.74 14.32 -12.72
C CYS A 43 12.58 14.39 -13.72
N GLY A 44 11.35 14.08 -13.30
CA GLY A 44 10.19 14.05 -14.21
C GLY A 44 10.21 12.87 -15.18
N GLU A 45 10.92 11.78 -14.84
CA GLU A 45 11.09 10.62 -15.70
C GLU A 45 9.83 9.75 -15.72
N ILE A 46 9.36 9.38 -16.92
CA ILE A 46 8.16 8.56 -17.10
C ILE A 46 8.26 7.18 -16.42
N LEU A 47 9.49 6.67 -16.27
CA LEU A 47 9.76 5.42 -15.56
C LEU A 47 9.25 5.48 -14.12
N GLY A 48 9.37 6.63 -13.44
CA GLY A 48 8.87 6.79 -12.08
C GLY A 48 7.37 6.56 -11.99
N ALA A 49 6.61 7.16 -12.91
CA ALA A 49 5.16 6.93 -13.00
C ALA A 49 4.82 5.47 -13.29
N ARG A 50 5.55 4.81 -14.20
CA ARG A 50 5.34 3.38 -14.53
C ARG A 50 5.58 2.47 -13.32
N LEU A 51 6.68 2.67 -12.60
CA LEU A 51 7.02 1.88 -11.41
C LEU A 51 6.02 2.10 -10.27
N ASN A 52 5.56 3.33 -10.06
CA ASN A 52 4.51 3.64 -9.10
C ASN A 52 3.19 2.95 -9.46
N THR A 53 2.80 2.96 -10.73
CA THR A 53 1.60 2.25 -11.20
C THR A 53 1.70 0.74 -10.95
N ILE A 54 2.83 0.12 -11.25
CA ILE A 54 3.04 -1.32 -10.98
C ILE A 54 2.85 -1.64 -9.49
N HIS A 55 3.43 -0.83 -8.60
CA HIS A 55 3.28 -1.03 -7.15
C HIS A 55 1.83 -0.83 -6.71
N ASN A 56 1.19 0.26 -7.14
CA ASN A 56 -0.17 0.60 -6.74
C ASN A 56 -1.17 -0.48 -7.18
N LEU A 57 -1.07 -0.95 -8.42
CA LEU A 57 -1.94 -2.02 -8.91
C LEU A 57 -1.75 -3.32 -8.13
N ARG A 58 -0.50 -3.71 -7.84
CA ARG A 58 -0.25 -4.92 -7.03
C ARG A 58 -0.81 -4.79 -5.62
N TYR A 59 -0.66 -3.62 -5.00
CA TYR A 59 -1.24 -3.34 -3.69
C TYR A 59 -2.76 -3.49 -3.70
N TYR A 60 -3.46 -2.86 -4.65
CA TYR A 60 -4.92 -2.98 -4.75
C TYR A 60 -5.38 -4.42 -5.01
N GLN A 61 -4.68 -5.17 -5.85
CA GLN A 61 -5.01 -6.58 -6.10
C GLN A 61 -4.91 -7.42 -4.82
N ARG A 62 -3.87 -7.22 -4.01
CA ARG A 62 -3.68 -7.90 -2.73
C ARG A 62 -4.75 -7.49 -1.71
N LEU A 63 -5.00 -6.19 -1.57
CA LEU A 63 -6.03 -5.67 -0.68
C LEU A 63 -7.41 -6.27 -1.01
N MET A 64 -7.76 -6.33 -2.30
CA MET A 64 -9.03 -6.91 -2.73
C MET A 64 -9.08 -8.43 -2.52
N ALA A 65 -7.95 -9.13 -2.57
CA ALA A 65 -7.89 -10.54 -2.22
C ALA A 65 -8.08 -10.76 -0.71
N GLU A 66 -7.43 -9.95 0.14
CA GLU A 66 -7.62 -9.98 1.59
C GLU A 66 -9.08 -9.70 1.98
N ILE A 67 -9.73 -8.73 1.33
CA ILE A 67 -11.15 -8.42 1.53
C ILE A 67 -12.04 -9.62 1.18
N ARG A 68 -11.83 -10.24 0.00
CA ARG A 68 -12.63 -11.40 -0.40
C ARG A 68 -12.46 -12.57 0.58
N GLN A 69 -11.23 -12.83 1.00
CA GLN A 69 -10.97 -13.88 2.00
C GLN A 69 -11.67 -13.58 3.33
N ALA A 70 -11.63 -12.34 3.81
CA ALA A 70 -12.30 -11.96 5.05
C ALA A 70 -13.83 -12.11 4.99
N ILE A 71 -14.43 -11.91 3.80
CA ILE A 71 -15.86 -12.17 3.57
C ILE A 71 -16.15 -13.67 3.56
N GLU A 72 -15.31 -14.47 2.89
CA GLU A 72 -15.45 -15.94 2.86
C GLU A 72 -15.29 -16.57 4.26
N ASP A 73 -14.45 -15.97 5.12
CA ASP A 73 -14.18 -16.41 6.48
C ASP A 73 -15.16 -15.82 7.53
N ASP A 74 -16.18 -15.06 7.14
CA ASP A 74 -17.13 -14.36 8.03
C ASP A 74 -16.46 -13.44 9.08
N ARG A 75 -15.30 -12.85 8.73
CA ARG A 75 -14.46 -11.99 9.59
C ARG A 75 -14.23 -10.60 9.01
N PHE A 76 -15.13 -10.13 8.14
CA PHE A 76 -14.98 -8.85 7.45
C PHE A 76 -14.87 -7.68 8.44
N ASP A 77 -15.67 -7.68 9.50
CA ASP A 77 -15.65 -6.63 10.52
C ASP A 77 -14.27 -6.50 11.19
N ASP A 78 -13.68 -7.63 11.57
CA ASP A 78 -12.35 -7.70 12.17
C ASP A 78 -11.29 -7.20 11.18
N PHE A 79 -11.38 -7.62 9.91
CA PHE A 79 -10.50 -7.13 8.85
C PHE A 79 -10.58 -5.60 8.70
N VAL A 80 -11.76 -4.99 8.80
CA VAL A 80 -11.91 -3.54 8.70
C VAL A 80 -11.23 -2.85 9.89
N VAL A 81 -11.44 -3.35 11.11
CA VAL A 81 -10.77 -2.82 12.31
C VAL A 81 -9.25 -2.89 12.18
N GLU A 82 -8.71 -4.05 11.79
CA GLU A 82 -7.27 -4.27 11.56
C GLU A 82 -6.72 -3.36 10.46
N PHE A 83 -7.45 -3.22 9.34
CA PHE A 83 -7.04 -2.37 8.22
C PHE A 83 -6.93 -0.90 8.64
N TYR A 84 -7.93 -0.36 9.33
CA TYR A 84 -7.90 1.04 9.78
C TYR A 84 -6.86 1.29 10.87
N ALA A 85 -6.65 0.33 11.77
CA ALA A 85 -5.58 0.38 12.76
C ALA A 85 -4.19 0.46 12.08
N ARG A 86 -3.94 -0.39 11.09
CA ARG A 86 -2.71 -0.39 10.27
C ARG A 86 -2.54 0.91 9.47
N MET A 87 -3.63 1.52 9.02
CA MET A 87 -3.61 2.82 8.33
C MET A 87 -3.47 4.02 9.29
N GLY A 88 -3.49 3.80 10.61
CA GLY A 88 -3.44 4.86 11.61
C GLY A 88 -4.66 5.79 11.57
N LYS A 89 -5.83 5.26 11.18
CA LYS A 89 -7.07 6.03 11.02
C LYS A 89 -8.18 5.43 11.90
N PRO A 90 -9.12 6.25 12.39
CA PRO A 90 -10.28 5.72 13.09
C PRO A 90 -11.15 4.90 12.13
N VAL A 91 -11.73 3.82 12.65
CA VAL A 91 -12.75 3.05 11.93
C VAL A 91 -13.96 3.97 11.72
N PRO A 92 -14.44 4.18 10.48
CA PRO A 92 -15.65 4.97 10.25
C PRO A 92 -16.87 4.29 10.89
N PRO A 93 -17.97 5.01 11.15
CA PRO A 93 -19.21 4.37 11.54
C PRO A 93 -19.68 3.45 10.41
N LEU A 94 -19.52 2.15 10.61
CA LEU A 94 -19.95 1.11 9.68
C LEU A 94 -21.35 0.66 10.09
N GLN A 95 -22.30 0.64 9.15
CA GLN A 95 -23.47 -0.22 9.27
C GLN A 95 -23.00 -1.65 8.97
N LEU A 96 -22.34 -2.26 9.95
CA LEU A 96 -22.05 -3.69 9.91
C LEU A 96 -23.40 -4.39 9.98
N ALA A 97 -23.65 -5.32 9.05
CA ALA A 97 -24.89 -6.08 9.05
C ALA A 97 -25.02 -6.77 10.41
N ASP A 98 -26.14 -6.54 11.10
CA ASP A 98 -26.42 -7.16 12.39
C ASP A 98 -26.21 -8.67 12.26
N LYS A 99 -25.20 -9.20 12.97
CA LYS A 99 -24.98 -10.64 13.11
C LYS A 99 -26.27 -11.24 13.67
N SER A 100 -27.07 -11.88 12.81
CA SER A 100 -28.29 -12.61 13.18
C SER A 100 -27.97 -13.98 13.74
#